data_AF-A0A498AY18-F1
#
_entry.id   AF-A0A498AY18-F1
#
_cell.length_a   1.000
_cell.length_b   1.000
_cell.length_c   1.000
_cell.angle_alpha   90.00
_cell.angle_beta   90.00
_cell.angle_gamma   90.00
#
_symmetry.space_group_name_H-M   'P 1'
#
loop_
_entity.id
_entity.type
_entity.pdbx_description
1 polymer ?
#
loop_
_entity_poly.entity_id
_entity_poly.type
_entity_poly.pdbx_seq_one_letter_code
_entity_poly.pdbx_strand_id
1 'polypeptide(L)'
;MKRRLLHALTVATVVFSGTAVVAAPASASDAWGIVCNLRQNTWLRAEPHGHVLLTLTAGRGFRWHGQVSAVDDDVWIYGHGAEHPSVDGWVPAGNTTC
;
A
#
# COMPACT_ATOMS: atom_id res chain seq x y z
N MET A 1 64.91 -1.60 17.60
CA MET A 1 63.60 -2.28 17.49
C MET A 1 62.51 -1.22 17.39
N LYS A 2 61.83 -1.07 16.25
CA LYS A 2 60.67 -0.18 16.10
C LYS A 2 59.62 -0.91 15.27
N ARG A 3 58.61 -1.48 15.92
CA ARG A 3 57.42 -2.05 15.27
C ARG A 3 56.30 -1.01 15.39
N ARG A 4 55.89 -0.43 14.26
CA ARG A 4 54.64 0.33 14.15
C ARG A 4 53.69 -0.51 13.30
N LEU A 5 52.74 -1.17 13.95
CA LEU A 5 51.67 -1.90 13.26
C LEU A 5 50.51 -0.93 13.05
N LEU A 6 50.41 -0.44 11.82
CA LEU A 6 49.27 0.35 11.34
C LEU A 6 47.98 -0.45 11.50
N HIS A 7 47.01 0.12 12.18
CA HIS A 7 45.68 -0.45 12.37
C HIS A 7 44.87 -0.20 11.09
N ALA A 8 44.50 -1.27 10.39
CA ALA A 8 43.62 -1.21 9.23
C ALA A 8 42.17 -1.02 9.72
N LEU A 9 41.59 0.14 9.40
CA LEU A 9 40.20 0.47 9.71
C LEU A 9 39.32 -0.09 8.59
N THR A 10 38.64 -1.20 8.85
CA THR A 10 37.69 -1.80 7.90
C THR A 10 36.37 -1.03 7.95
N VAL A 11 36.11 -0.19 6.95
CA VAL A 11 34.82 0.49 6.78
C VAL A 11 33.86 -0.49 6.09
N ALA A 12 32.90 -1.03 6.85
CA ALA A 12 31.82 -1.85 6.30
C ALA A 12 30.78 -0.93 5.62
N THR A 13 30.77 -0.94 4.29
CA THR A 13 29.73 -0.28 3.49
C THR A 13 28.46 -1.10 3.53
N VAL A 14 27.48 -0.68 4.31
CA VAL A 14 26.12 -1.23 4.28
C VAL A 14 25.43 -0.69 3.02
N VAL A 15 25.29 -1.54 2.00
CA VAL A 15 24.49 -1.22 0.82
C VAL A 15 23.02 -1.41 1.19
N PHE A 16 22.31 -0.31 1.45
CA PHE A 16 20.85 -0.32 1.52
C PHE A 16 20.32 -0.53 0.10
N SER A 17 19.97 -1.77 -0.26
CA SER A 17 19.19 -2.05 -1.46
C SER A 17 17.77 -1.53 -1.24
N GLY A 18 17.55 -0.27 -1.58
CA GLY A 18 16.21 0.32 -1.64
C GLY A 18 15.41 -0.37 -2.74
N THR A 19 14.40 -1.16 -2.36
CA THR A 19 13.43 -1.69 -3.30
C THR A 19 12.58 -0.53 -3.81
N ALA A 20 12.87 -0.07 -5.03
CA ALA A 20 11.97 0.84 -5.73
C ALA A 20 10.62 0.12 -5.94
N VAL A 21 9.61 0.50 -5.15
CA VAL A 21 8.24 0.03 -5.35
C VAL A 21 7.72 0.73 -6.58
N VAL A 22 7.78 0.06 -7.73
CA VAL A 22 7.19 0.56 -8.96
C VAL A 22 5.69 0.72 -8.72
N ALA A 23 5.18 1.94 -8.83
CA ALA A 23 3.75 2.22 -8.76
C ALA A 23 3.06 1.46 -9.90
N ALA A 24 2.45 0.32 -9.57
CA ALA A 24 1.66 -0.43 -10.51
C ALA A 24 0.22 0.12 -10.48
N PRO A 25 -0.39 0.39 -11.65
CA PRO A 25 -1.78 0.80 -11.71
C PRO A 25 -2.69 -0.27 -11.11
N ALA A 26 -3.87 0.13 -10.64
CA ALA A 26 -4.91 -0.82 -10.25
C ALA A 26 -5.14 -1.80 -11.40
N SER A 27 -5.01 -3.11 -11.13
CA SER A 27 -5.34 -4.13 -12.11
C SER A 27 -6.75 -3.86 -12.64
N ALA A 28 -6.92 -4.01 -13.95
CA ALA A 28 -8.24 -3.92 -14.56
C ALA A 28 -9.07 -5.10 -14.04
N SER A 29 -10.24 -4.82 -13.49
CA SER A 29 -11.32 -5.79 -13.34
C SER A 29 -12.39 -5.46 -14.38
N ASP A 30 -13.25 -6.43 -14.68
CA ASP A 30 -14.41 -6.21 -15.57
C ASP A 30 -15.51 -5.35 -14.91
N ALA A 31 -15.37 -5.05 -13.60
CA ALA A 31 -16.27 -4.16 -12.90
C ALA A 31 -15.94 -2.70 -13.24
N TRP A 32 -16.97 -1.91 -13.54
CA TRP A 32 -16.82 -0.46 -13.64
C TRP A 32 -16.23 0.10 -12.34
N GLY A 33 -15.30 1.04 -12.47
CA GLY A 33 -14.77 1.74 -11.31
C GLY A 33 -13.79 2.85 -11.64
N ILE A 34 -13.63 3.77 -10.69
CA ILE A 34 -12.65 4.85 -10.73
C ILE A 34 -11.34 4.32 -10.17
N VAL A 35 -10.23 4.59 -10.87
CA VAL A 35 -8.90 4.22 -10.37
C VAL A 35 -8.38 5.34 -9.48
N CYS A 36 -8.26 5.04 -8.19
CA CYS A 36 -7.71 5.93 -7.18
C CYS A 36 -6.28 5.47 -6.80
N ASN A 37 -5.50 6.37 -6.20
CA ASN A 37 -4.19 6.03 -5.65
C ASN A 37 -4.25 5.87 -4.12
N LEU A 38 -3.64 4.81 -3.59
CA LEU A 38 -3.46 4.62 -2.15
C LEU A 38 -2.38 5.57 -1.63
N ARG A 39 -2.73 6.46 -0.70
CA ARG A 39 -1.80 7.43 -0.09
C ARG A 39 -0.90 6.80 0.98
N GLN A 40 -1.35 5.69 1.57
CA GLN A 40 -0.68 5.00 2.66
C GLN A 40 -1.01 3.50 2.63
N ASN A 41 -0.22 2.72 3.37
CA ASN A 41 -0.55 1.32 3.60
C ASN A 41 -1.89 1.29 4.34
N THR A 42 -2.81 0.44 3.89
CA THR A 42 -4.14 0.40 4.46
C THR A 42 -4.66 -1.02 4.56
N TRP A 43 -5.65 -1.24 5.40
CA TRP A 43 -6.33 -2.52 5.50
C TRP A 43 -7.55 -2.53 4.61
N LEU A 44 -7.67 -3.58 3.80
CA LEU A 44 -8.92 -3.92 3.14
C LEU A 44 -9.78 -4.71 4.12
N ARG A 45 -11.00 -4.26 4.39
CA ARG A 45 -11.90 -4.89 5.37
C ARG A 45 -13.16 -5.46 4.72
N ALA A 46 -13.76 -6.46 5.35
CA ALA A 46 -15.02 -7.05 4.85
C ALA A 46 -16.22 -6.09 4.94
N GLU A 47 -16.18 -5.18 5.91
CA GLU A 47 -17.16 -4.12 6.15
C GLU A 47 -16.44 -2.93 6.83
N PRO A 48 -17.02 -1.72 6.83
CA PRO A 48 -16.49 -0.60 7.62
C PRO A 48 -16.23 -1.02 9.07
N HIS A 49 -15.01 -0.74 9.57
CA HIS A 49 -14.53 -1.14 10.90
C HIS A 49 -14.52 -2.66 11.22
N GLY A 50 -14.95 -3.53 10.31
CA GLY A 50 -14.97 -4.99 10.49
C GLY A 50 -13.60 -5.65 10.35
N HIS A 51 -13.57 -6.98 10.22
CA HIS A 51 -12.30 -7.71 10.16
C HIS A 51 -11.47 -7.38 8.91
N VAL A 52 -10.14 -7.47 9.06
CA VAL A 52 -9.19 -7.25 7.96
C VAL A 52 -9.14 -8.48 7.06
N LEU A 53 -9.32 -8.27 5.77
CA LEU A 53 -9.13 -9.29 4.73
C LEU A 53 -7.65 -9.41 4.36
N LEU A 54 -7.01 -8.27 4.10
CA LEU A 54 -5.61 -8.17 3.71
C LEU A 54 -5.08 -6.74 3.90
N THR A 55 -3.77 -6.57 3.74
CA THR A 55 -3.12 -5.26 3.70
C THR A 55 -2.88 -4.85 2.26
N LEU A 56 -3.14 -3.58 1.95
CA LEU A 56 -2.84 -2.95 0.68
C LEU A 56 -1.64 -2.01 0.79
N THR A 57 -0.74 -2.09 -0.18
CA THR A 57 0.49 -1.31 -0.24
C THR A 57 0.27 0.12 -0.75
N ALA A 58 0.85 1.10 -0.07
CA ALA A 58 0.86 2.51 -0.46
C ALA A 58 1.42 2.73 -1.88
N GLY A 59 0.97 3.78 -2.55
CA GLY A 59 1.45 4.18 -3.88
C GLY A 59 0.95 3.30 -5.02
N ARG A 60 0.16 2.26 -4.72
CA ARG A 60 -0.49 1.40 -5.73
C ARG A 60 -1.94 1.83 -5.95
N GLY A 61 -2.50 1.39 -7.07
CA GLY A 61 -3.89 1.73 -7.40
C GLY A 61 -4.91 0.96 -6.56
N PHE A 62 -6.05 1.61 -6.32
CA PHE A 62 -7.27 1.03 -5.78
C PHE A 62 -8.42 1.33 -6.75
N ARG A 63 -9.16 0.31 -7.19
CA ARG A 63 -10.31 0.47 -8.08
C ARG A 63 -11.57 0.60 -7.23
N TRP A 64 -12.13 1.80 -7.16
CA TRP A 64 -13.38 2.08 -6.47
C TRP A 64 -14.58 1.74 -7.36
N HIS A 65 -15.47 0.87 -6.90
CA HIS A 65 -16.64 0.39 -7.64
C HIS A 65 -17.89 1.30 -7.55
N GLY A 66 -17.76 2.49 -6.94
CA GLY A 66 -18.85 3.47 -6.82
C GLY A 66 -19.70 3.35 -5.56
N GLN A 67 -19.55 2.28 -4.76
CA GLN A 67 -20.24 2.20 -3.47
C GLN A 67 -19.49 2.97 -2.37
N VAL A 68 -20.26 3.64 -1.53
CA VAL A 68 -19.80 4.44 -0.39
C VAL A 68 -20.62 4.04 0.84
N SER A 69 -19.97 4.00 2.00
CA SER A 69 -20.61 3.86 3.29
C SER A 69 -20.07 4.91 4.24
N ALA A 70 -20.96 5.73 4.81
CA ALA A 70 -20.61 6.64 5.88
C ALA A 70 -20.97 5.95 7.21
N VAL A 71 -19.96 5.67 8.03
CA VAL A 71 -20.13 5.04 9.33
C VAL A 71 -19.38 5.89 10.34
N ASP A 72 -20.09 6.32 11.38
CA ASP A 72 -19.63 7.31 12.35
C ASP A 72 -19.15 8.59 11.65
N ASP A 73 -17.90 8.98 11.84
CA ASP A 73 -17.26 10.15 11.22
C ASP A 73 -16.38 9.79 10.01
N ASP A 74 -16.37 8.51 9.58
CA ASP A 74 -15.53 8.01 8.49
C ASP A 74 -16.36 7.69 7.23
N VAL A 75 -15.80 8.06 6.07
CA VAL A 75 -16.31 7.63 4.76
C VAL A 75 -15.47 6.46 4.27
N TRP A 76 -16.15 5.38 3.88
CA TRP A 76 -15.55 4.16 3.35
C TRP A 76 -15.95 3.96 1.89
N ILE A 77 -15.03 3.46 1.08
CA ILE A 77 -15.27 3.13 -0.33
C ILE A 77 -15.00 1.66 -0.59
N TYR A 78 -15.83 1.06 -1.44
CA TYR A 78 -15.77 -0.37 -1.78
C TYR A 78 -15.04 -0.62 -3.09
N GLY A 79 -14.19 -1.64 -3.12
CA GLY A 79 -13.41 -2.00 -4.29
C GLY A 79 -12.25 -2.92 -3.97
N HIS A 80 -11.23 -2.97 -4.84
CA HIS A 80 -10.03 -3.78 -4.63
C HIS A 80 -8.75 -3.04 -4.96
N GLY A 81 -7.63 -3.53 -4.41
CA GLY A 81 -6.30 -3.04 -4.71
C GLY A 81 -5.67 -3.69 -5.94
N ALA A 82 -4.67 -3.01 -6.54
CA ALA A 82 -3.90 -3.49 -7.69
C ALA A 82 -3.25 -4.87 -7.51
N GLU A 83 -2.84 -5.20 -6.28
CA GLU A 83 -2.21 -6.47 -5.86
C GLU A 83 -3.18 -7.63 -5.81
N HIS A 84 -4.44 -7.34 -5.52
CA HIS A 84 -5.43 -8.34 -5.16
C HIS A 84 -6.74 -8.07 -5.91
N PRO A 85 -6.74 -8.09 -7.26
CA PRO A 85 -7.93 -7.74 -8.06
C PRO A 85 -9.14 -8.65 -7.86
N SER A 86 -8.94 -9.80 -7.24
CA SER A 86 -10.00 -10.78 -6.95
C SER A 86 -10.60 -10.64 -5.54
N VAL A 87 -10.10 -9.71 -4.72
CA VAL A 87 -10.57 -9.52 -3.34
C VAL A 87 -11.07 -8.10 -3.19
N ASP A 88 -12.39 -7.97 -3.16
CA ASP A 88 -13.04 -6.71 -2.86
C ASP A 88 -13.22 -6.53 -1.34
N GLY A 89 -13.30 -5.27 -0.93
CA GLY A 89 -13.60 -4.88 0.43
C GLY A 89 -13.65 -3.37 0.58
N TRP A 90 -13.59 -2.92 1.83
CA TRP A 90 -13.72 -1.52 2.20
C TRP A 90 -12.39 -0.94 2.67
N VAL A 91 -12.08 0.27 2.19
CA VAL A 91 -10.99 1.10 2.69
C VAL A 91 -11.54 2.48 3.09
N PRO A 92 -10.94 3.18 4.07
CA PRO A 92 -11.28 4.57 4.35
C PRO A 92 -10.99 5.44 3.12
N ALA A 93 -11.96 6.24 2.70
CA ALA A 93 -11.85 7.13 1.53
C ALA A 93 -10.66 8.08 1.65
N GLY A 94 -10.39 8.59 2.86
CA GLY A 94 -9.24 9.46 3.16
C GLY A 94 -7.87 8.84 2.88
N ASN A 95 -7.80 7.50 2.79
CA ASN A 95 -6.57 6.78 2.44
C ASN A 95 -6.32 6.73 0.93
N THR A 96 -7.23 7.28 0.13
CA THR A 96 -7.15 7.29 -1.34
C THR A 96 -7.13 8.72 -1.90
N THR A 97 -6.63 8.86 -3.13
CA THR A 97 -6.89 10.02 -3.98
C THR A 97 -7.61 9.55 -5.23
N CYS A 98 -8.85 10.00 -5.35
CA CYS A 98 -9.63 10.08 -6.57
C CYS A 98 -9.92 11.59 -6.75
#